data_AF-E8V4Z4-F1
#
_entry.id   AF-E8V4Z4-F1
#
_cell.length_a   1.000
_cell.length_b   1.000
_cell.length_c   1.000
_cell.angle_alpha   90.00
_cell.angle_beta   90.00
_cell.angle_gamma   90.00
#
_symmetry.space_group_name_H-M   'P 1'
#
loop_
_entity.id
_entity.type
_entity.pdbx_description
1 polymer ?
#
loop_
_entity_poly.entity_id
_entity_poly.type
_entity_poly.pdbx_seq_one_letter_code
_entity_poly.pdbx_strand_id
1 'polypeptide(L)'
;MSSQRIASLRRVLALCLTQERGAKLAMAQSVQRVTLMAKRLESLELRQASGPVSARRENSLVGAEDLLSSEALTLMRERILHALRAARLERNQHEREWMERHKTMEQVRGVLNRLEMEIDRIMQRHEQQEIDDLYAARQLSRRKDQP
;
A
#
# COMPACT_ATOMS: atom_id res chain seq x y z
N MET A 1 -14.32 -19.18 -26.32
CA MET A 1 -14.89 -18.28 -25.29
C MET A 1 -14.10 -18.28 -23.96
N SER A 2 -13.47 -19.38 -23.54
CA SER A 2 -12.74 -19.50 -22.25
C SER A 2 -11.45 -18.68 -22.16
N SER A 3 -10.61 -18.64 -23.20
CA SER A 3 -9.30 -17.98 -23.16
C SER A 3 -9.38 -16.46 -22.94
N GLN A 4 -10.41 -15.80 -23.46
CA GLN A 4 -10.59 -14.35 -23.31
C GLN A 4 -10.99 -13.97 -21.88
N ARG A 5 -11.75 -14.81 -21.17
CA ARG A 5 -12.11 -14.61 -19.77
C ARG A 5 -10.90 -14.76 -18.84
N ILE A 6 -10.06 -15.78 -19.07
CA ILE A 6 -8.82 -16.00 -18.31
C ILE A 6 -7.84 -14.83 -18.51
N ALA A 7 -7.66 -14.37 -19.75
CA ALA A 7 -6.83 -13.21 -20.06
C ALA A 7 -7.35 -11.94 -19.35
N SER A 8 -8.67 -11.74 -19.31
CA SER A 8 -9.27 -10.61 -18.58
C SER A 8 -9.05 -10.69 -17.06
N LEU A 9 -9.18 -11.86 -16.44
CA LEU A 9 -8.90 -12.03 -15.01
C LEU A 9 -7.43 -11.75 -14.67
N ARG A 10 -6.49 -12.24 -15.49
CA ARG A 10 -5.06 -11.94 -15.31
C ARG A 10 -4.76 -10.45 -15.41
N ARG A 11 -5.42 -9.74 -16.33
CA ARG A 11 -5.29 -8.28 -16.45
C ARG A 11 -5.82 -7.55 -15.23
N VAL A 12 -6.98 -7.94 -14.71
CA VAL A 12 -7.55 -7.36 -13.49
C VAL A 12 -6.59 -7.56 -12.31
N LEU A 13 -6.08 -8.79 -12.11
CA LEU A 13 -5.12 -9.08 -11.05
C LEU A 13 -3.84 -8.23 -11.17
N ALA A 14 -3.27 -8.13 -12.38
CA ALA A 14 -2.08 -7.33 -12.63
C ALA A 14 -2.31 -5.83 -12.32
N LEU A 15 -3.50 -5.33 -12.67
CA LEU A 15 -3.88 -3.94 -12.41
C LEU A 15 -4.03 -3.68 -10.92
N CYS A 16 -4.72 -4.56 -10.19
CA CYS A 16 -4.88 -4.44 -8.73
C CYS A 16 -3.54 -4.52 -8.00
N LEU A 17 -2.64 -5.43 -8.41
CA LEU A 17 -1.27 -5.52 -7.84
C LEU A 17 -0.47 -4.24 -8.05
N THR A 18 -0.57 -3.65 -9.24
CA THR A 18 0.14 -2.41 -9.57
C THR A 18 -0.39 -1.25 -8.74
N GLN A 19 -1.73 -1.16 -8.60
CA GLN A 19 -2.38 -0.13 -7.79
C GLN A 19 -2.04 -0.27 -6.30
N GLU A 20 -2.04 -1.48 -5.75
CA GLU A 20 -1.67 -1.73 -4.35
C GLU A 20 -0.22 -1.32 -4.08
N ARG A 21 0.71 -1.73 -4.95
CA ARG A 21 2.13 -1.34 -4.85
C ARG A 21 2.31 0.17 -4.91
N GLY A 22 1.61 0.84 -5.83
CA GLY A 22 1.64 2.30 -5.94
C GLY A 22 1.14 3.00 -4.68
N ALA A 23 0.03 2.55 -4.10
CA ALA A 23 -0.50 3.11 -2.85
C ALA A 23 0.42 2.87 -1.66
N LYS A 24 1.03 1.67 -1.57
CA LYS A 24 2.01 1.36 -0.52
C LYS A 24 3.24 2.28 -0.61
N LEU A 25 3.71 2.57 -1.82
CA LEU A 25 4.82 3.50 -2.03
C LEU A 25 4.44 4.93 -1.60
N ALA A 26 3.27 5.41 -2.01
CA ALA A 26 2.77 6.74 -1.64
C ALA A 26 2.59 6.89 -0.11
N MET A 27 2.09 5.85 0.56
CA MET A 27 2.04 5.78 2.02
C MET A 27 3.44 5.88 2.63
N ALA A 28 4.41 5.10 2.15
CA ALA A 28 5.78 5.14 2.67
C ALA A 28 6.43 6.53 2.51
N GLN A 29 6.25 7.16 1.35
CA GLN A 29 6.74 8.52 1.09
C GLN A 29 6.08 9.56 2.02
N SER A 30 4.77 9.45 2.27
CA SER A 30 4.07 10.35 3.19
C SER A 30 4.54 10.20 4.63
N VAL A 31 4.84 8.97 5.07
CA VAL A 31 5.44 8.70 6.40
C VAL A 31 6.81 9.37 6.51
N GLN A 32 7.67 9.19 5.51
CA GLN A 32 8.99 9.84 5.48
C GLN A 32 8.87 11.36 5.55
N ARG A 33 7.90 11.96 4.84
CA ARG A 33 7.66 13.40 4.87
C ARG A 33 7.24 13.89 6.26
N VAL A 34 6.35 13.18 6.93
CA VAL A 34 5.95 13.48 8.32
C VAL A 34 7.14 13.39 9.26
N THR A 35 7.95 12.33 9.16
CA THR A 35 9.16 12.15 9.97
C THR A 35 10.16 13.27 9.76
N LEU A 36 10.40 13.68 8.50
CA LEU A 36 11.30 14.79 8.20
C LEU A 36 10.82 16.11 8.81
N MET A 37 9.52 16.42 8.71
CA MET A 37 8.95 17.64 9.29
C MET A 37 9.00 17.62 10.81
N ALA A 38 8.75 16.48 11.45
CA ALA A 38 8.88 16.32 12.89
C ALA A 38 10.33 16.56 13.36
N LYS A 39 11.32 16.00 12.67
CA LYS A 39 12.75 16.24 12.97
C LYS A 39 13.15 17.70 12.79
N ARG A 40 12.60 18.38 11.78
CA ARG A 40 12.84 19.82 11.58
C ARG A 40 12.28 20.65 12.73
N LEU A 41 11.09 20.29 13.22
CA LEU A 41 10.49 20.95 14.37
C LEU A 41 11.34 20.74 15.63
N GLU A 42 11.72 19.51 15.91
CA GLU A 42 12.59 19.15 17.05
C GLU A 42 13.92 19.91 17.00
N SER A 43 14.58 19.95 15.84
CA SER A 43 15.82 20.70 15.68
C SER A 43 15.63 22.21 15.89
N LEU A 44 14.49 22.77 15.50
CA LEU A 44 14.19 24.18 15.73
C LEU A 44 13.93 24.46 17.21
N GLU A 45 13.18 23.59 17.88
CA GLU A 45 12.89 23.70 19.32
C GLU A 45 14.17 23.57 20.16
N LEU A 46 15.10 22.69 19.78
CA LEU A 46 16.43 22.60 20.41
C LEU A 46 17.25 23.88 20.23
N ARG A 47 17.20 24.52 19.05
CA ARG A 47 17.88 25.80 18.79
C ARG A 47 17.26 26.96 19.60
N GLN A 48 15.94 26.96 19.77
CA GLN A 48 15.26 27.95 20.62
C GLN A 48 15.59 27.73 22.09
N ALA A 49 15.63 26.48 22.56
CA ALA A 49 15.91 26.14 23.95
C ALA A 49 17.37 26.39 24.36
N SER A 50 18.32 26.31 23.42
CA SER A 50 19.74 26.59 23.68
C SER A 50 20.07 28.09 23.77
N GLY A 51 19.13 28.97 23.40
CA GLY A 51 19.24 30.43 23.52
C GLY A 51 20.37 31.05 22.69
N PRO A 52 20.39 32.38 22.51
CA PRO A 52 21.55 33.06 21.98
C PRO A 52 22.68 32.96 23.01
N VAL A 53 23.69 32.13 22.73
CA VAL A 53 24.91 31.97 23.56
C VAL A 53 25.72 33.28 23.71
N SER A 54 25.32 34.38 23.05
CA SER A 54 26.08 35.64 23.03
C SER A 54 25.51 36.83 23.83
N ALA A 55 24.35 36.75 24.50
CA ALA A 55 23.74 37.95 25.10
C ALA A 55 24.15 38.26 26.57
N ARG A 56 25.40 37.97 26.96
CA ARG A 56 25.95 38.42 28.27
C ARG A 56 27.16 39.34 28.17
N ARG A 57 27.52 39.81 26.98
CA ARG A 57 28.53 40.87 26.86
C ARG A 57 28.06 41.95 25.89
N GLU A 58 27.95 43.15 26.47
CA GLU A 58 27.98 44.47 25.84
C GLU A 58 26.65 45.16 25.51
N ASN A 59 26.56 46.35 26.07
CA ASN A 59 25.40 47.23 26.16
C ASN A 59 25.00 47.82 24.80
N SER A 60 23.69 48.01 24.63
CA SER A 60 23.06 49.17 23.96
C SER A 60 22.49 49.08 22.54
N LEU A 61 22.56 47.97 21.79
CA LEU A 61 21.83 47.83 20.50
C LEU A 61 21.13 46.47 20.29
N VAL A 62 21.23 45.57 21.28
CA VAL A 62 20.86 44.15 21.16
C VAL A 62 19.34 43.89 21.16
N GLY A 63 18.50 44.86 21.51
CA GLY A 63 17.06 44.64 21.71
C GLY A 63 16.24 44.39 20.44
N ALA A 64 16.49 45.09 19.34
CA ALA A 64 15.67 44.96 18.13
C ALA A 64 16.06 43.73 17.28
N GLU A 65 17.35 43.43 17.18
CA GLU A 65 17.84 42.27 16.43
C GLU A 65 17.46 40.94 17.10
N ASP A 66 17.51 40.87 18.43
CA ASP A 66 17.08 39.68 19.19
C ASP A 66 15.56 39.47 19.10
N LEU A 67 14.77 40.55 19.12
CA LEU A 67 13.32 40.47 18.92
C LEU A 67 12.96 40.01 17.50
N LEU A 68 13.60 40.57 16.47
CA LEU A 68 13.41 40.15 15.07
C LEU A 68 13.84 38.69 14.86
N SER A 69 14.91 38.24 15.52
CA SER A 69 15.36 36.84 15.53
C SER A 69 14.34 35.91 16.21
N SER A 70 13.78 36.33 17.35
CA SER A 70 12.73 35.59 18.07
C SER A 70 11.42 35.46 17.27
N GLU A 71 10.98 36.55 16.64
CA GLU A 71 9.79 36.55 15.77
C GLU A 71 10.00 35.67 14.53
N ALA A 72 11.18 35.74 13.90
CA ALA A 72 11.52 34.89 12.75
C ALA A 72 11.52 33.39 13.12
N LEU A 73 12.05 33.04 14.29
CA LEU A 73 12.04 31.67 14.81
C LEU A 73 10.62 31.18 15.12
N THR A 74 9.76 32.05 15.65
CA THR A 74 8.34 31.76 15.91
C THR A 74 7.58 31.51 14.62
N LEU A 75 7.74 32.38 13.62
CA LEU A 75 7.13 32.21 12.30
C LEU A 75 7.61 30.91 11.64
N MET A 76 8.89 30.57 11.75
CA MET A 76 9.44 29.32 11.21
C MET A 76 8.80 28.10 11.88
N ARG A 77 8.61 28.14 13.20
CA ARG A 77 7.92 27.09 13.97
C ARG A 77 6.48 26.90 13.50
N GLU A 78 5.73 27.99 13.34
CA GLU A 78 4.35 27.93 12.85
C GLU A 78 4.25 27.36 11.43
N ARG A 79 5.17 27.74 10.53
CA ARG A 79 5.25 27.19 9.17
C ARG A 79 5.53 25.69 9.19
N ILE A 80 6.44 25.21 10.03
CA ILE A 80 6.74 23.78 10.18
C ILE A 80 5.51 23.05 10.75
N LEU A 81 4.84 23.60 11.76
CA LEU A 81 3.62 23.01 12.34
C LEU A 81 2.48 22.94 11.32
N HIS A 82 2.31 23.96 10.48
CA HIS A 82 1.35 23.94 9.39
C HIS A 82 1.69 22.85 8.35
N ALA A 83 2.96 22.79 7.92
CA ALA A 83 3.43 21.76 6.99
C ALA A 83 3.29 20.34 7.57
N LEU A 84 3.54 20.16 8.87
CA LEU A 84 3.37 18.89 9.56
C LEU A 84 1.90 18.46 9.62
N ARG A 85 0.98 19.39 9.90
CA ARG A 85 -0.47 19.12 9.85
C ARG A 85 -0.90 18.69 8.46
N ALA A 86 -0.50 19.42 7.42
CA ALA A 86 -0.78 19.05 6.03
C ALA A 86 -0.20 17.67 5.66
N ALA A 87 1.04 17.37 6.07
CA ALA A 87 1.66 16.07 5.85
C ALA A 87 0.96 14.92 6.58
N ARG A 88 0.45 15.14 7.79
CA ARG A 88 -0.35 14.14 8.51
C ARG A 88 -1.69 13.87 7.82
N LEU A 89 -2.35 14.91 7.31
CA LEU A 89 -3.60 14.75 6.57
C LEU A 89 -3.39 13.94 5.28
N GLU A 90 -2.35 14.24 4.51
CA GLU A 90 -2.00 13.49 3.31
C GLU A 90 -1.63 12.03 3.63
N ARG A 91 -0.86 11.79 4.70
CA ARG A 91 -0.57 10.43 5.17
C ARG A 91 -1.84 9.65 5.48
N ASN A 92 -2.78 10.26 6.20
CA ASN A 92 -4.06 9.62 6.54
C ASN A 92 -4.93 9.36 5.29
N GLN A 93 -4.78 10.15 4.24
CA GLN A 93 -5.42 9.87 2.95
C GLN A 93 -4.76 8.68 2.26
N HIS A 94 -3.43 8.67 2.12
CA HIS A 94 -2.72 7.54 1.50
C HIS A 94 -2.91 6.23 2.27
N GLU A 95 -3.00 6.28 3.60
CA GLU A 95 -3.31 5.12 4.44
C GLU A 95 -4.69 4.55 4.13
N ARG A 96 -5.72 5.41 4.02
CA ARG A 96 -7.07 4.99 3.63
C ARG A 96 -7.10 4.38 2.23
N GLU A 97 -6.45 5.02 1.26
CA GLU A 97 -6.35 4.53 -0.12
C GLU A 97 -5.61 3.18 -0.18
N TRP A 98 -4.53 3.02 0.58
CA TRP A 98 -3.80 1.76 0.64
C TRP A 98 -4.66 0.65 1.27
N MET A 99 -5.34 0.93 2.37
CA MET A 99 -6.24 -0.03 3.04
C MET A 99 -7.38 -0.49 2.11
N GLU A 100 -7.97 0.44 1.35
CA GLU A 100 -9.01 0.11 0.38
C GLU A 100 -8.48 -0.81 -0.73
N ARG A 101 -7.34 -0.46 -1.33
CA ARG A 101 -6.72 -1.27 -2.39
C ARG A 101 -6.27 -2.63 -1.89
N HIS A 102 -5.73 -2.71 -0.68
CA HIS A 102 -5.34 -3.96 -0.04
C HIS A 102 -6.56 -4.87 0.18
N LYS A 103 -7.69 -4.32 0.63
CA LYS A 103 -8.95 -5.05 0.76
C LYS A 103 -9.44 -5.59 -0.60
N THR A 104 -9.39 -4.78 -1.65
CA THR A 104 -9.75 -5.24 -3.01
C THR A 104 -8.83 -6.37 -3.47
N MET A 105 -7.53 -6.26 -3.21
CA MET A 105 -6.56 -7.32 -3.54
C MET A 105 -6.87 -8.63 -2.83
N GLU A 106 -7.19 -8.59 -1.54
CA GLU A 106 -7.60 -9.77 -0.78
C GLU A 106 -8.90 -10.40 -1.31
N GLN A 107 -9.87 -9.58 -1.73
CA GLN A 107 -11.08 -10.07 -2.39
C GLN A 107 -10.78 -10.77 -3.72
N VAL A 108 -9.93 -10.17 -4.56
CA VAL A 108 -9.51 -10.76 -5.85
C VAL A 108 -8.78 -12.09 -5.60
N ARG A 109 -7.87 -12.12 -4.62
CA ARG A 109 -7.15 -13.34 -4.23
C ARG A 109 -8.11 -14.44 -3.76
N GLY A 110 -9.11 -14.09 -2.94
CA GLY A 110 -10.14 -15.01 -2.49
C GLY A 110 -11.00 -15.58 -3.64
N VAL A 111 -11.30 -14.76 -4.66
CA VAL A 111 -11.99 -15.23 -5.87
C VAL A 111 -11.11 -16.18 -6.69
N LEU A 112 -9.83 -15.85 -6.87
CA LEU A 112 -8.89 -16.69 -7.62
C LEU A 112 -8.72 -18.06 -6.98
N ASN A 113 -8.51 -18.13 -5.65
CA ASN A 113 -8.41 -19.41 -4.94
C ASN A 113 -9.66 -20.28 -5.12
N ARG A 114 -10.87 -19.67 -5.13
CA ARG A 114 -12.11 -20.42 -5.39
C ARG A 114 -12.17 -20.96 -6.81
N LEU A 115 -11.74 -20.16 -7.79
CA LEU A 115 -11.71 -20.59 -9.20
C LEU A 115 -10.70 -21.71 -9.42
N GLU A 116 -9.53 -21.67 -8.78
CA GLU A 116 -8.54 -22.75 -8.82
C GLU A 116 -9.13 -24.06 -8.29
N MET A 117 -9.77 -24.03 -7.11
CA MET A 117 -10.45 -25.20 -6.56
C MET A 117 -11.57 -25.74 -7.47
N GLU A 118 -12.30 -24.86 -8.16
CA GLU A 118 -13.37 -25.27 -9.07
C GLU A 118 -12.83 -25.91 -10.35
N ILE A 119 -11.72 -25.38 -10.88
CA ILE A 119 -11.00 -25.97 -12.01
C ILE A 119 -10.49 -27.36 -11.64
N ASP A 120 -9.87 -27.52 -10.48
CA ASP A 120 -9.37 -28.82 -10.00
C ASP A 120 -10.51 -29.85 -9.89
N ARG A 121 -11.67 -29.44 -9.36
CA ARG A 121 -12.85 -30.31 -9.28
C ARG A 121 -13.38 -30.71 -10.64
N ILE A 122 -13.40 -29.80 -11.61
CA ILE A 122 -13.85 -30.08 -12.98
C ILE A 122 -12.88 -31.06 -13.65
N MET A 123 -11.58 -30.84 -13.50
CA MET A 123 -10.55 -31.72 -14.03
C MET A 123 -10.67 -33.13 -13.45
N GLN A 124 -10.78 -33.28 -12.13
CA GLN A 124 -10.95 -34.58 -11.48
C GLN A 124 -12.21 -35.33 -11.96
N ARG A 125 -13.33 -34.61 -12.14
CA ARG A 125 -14.56 -35.22 -12.68
C ARG A 125 -14.37 -35.68 -14.13
N HIS A 126 -13.67 -34.91 -14.94
CA HIS A 126 -13.40 -35.25 -16.33
C HIS A 126 -12.50 -36.48 -16.42
N GLU A 127 -11.41 -36.52 -15.65
CA GLU A 127 -10.50 -37.67 -15.57
C GLU A 127 -11.25 -38.93 -15.10
N GLN A 128 -12.09 -38.82 -14.07
CA GLN A 128 -12.89 -39.95 -13.60
C GLN A 128 -13.86 -40.45 -14.68
N GLN A 129 -14.51 -39.53 -15.39
CA GLN A 129 -15.46 -39.90 -16.45
C GLN A 129 -14.76 -40.58 -17.63
N GLU A 130 -13.57 -40.11 -18.03
CA GLU A 130 -12.75 -40.79 -19.05
C GLU A 130 -12.38 -42.22 -18.62
N ILE A 131 -12.01 -42.41 -17.35
CA ILE A 131 -11.72 -43.74 -16.79
C ILE A 131 -12.96 -44.63 -16.86
N ASP A 132 -14.12 -44.13 -16.43
CA ASP A 132 -15.38 -44.89 -16.42
C ASP A 132 -15.81 -45.29 -17.84
N ASP A 133 -15.69 -44.36 -18.81
CA ASP A 133 -15.99 -44.60 -20.22
C ASP A 133 -15.08 -45.69 -20.82
N LEU A 134 -13.79 -45.68 -20.49
CA LEU A 134 -12.83 -46.71 -20.91
C LEU A 134 -13.16 -48.09 -20.32
N TYR A 135 -13.59 -48.15 -19.06
CA TYR A 135 -14.04 -49.40 -18.45
C TYR A 135 -15.33 -49.93 -19.09
N ALA A 136 -16.30 -49.06 -19.34
CA ALA A 136 -17.54 -49.43 -20.01
C ALA A 136 -17.28 -49.97 -21.42
N ALA A 137 -16.42 -49.30 -22.20
CA ALA A 137 -16.00 -49.75 -23.52
C ALA A 137 -15.33 -51.13 -23.48
N ARG A 138 -14.42 -51.37 -22.52
CA ARG A 138 -13.78 -52.69 -22.33
C ARG A 138 -14.79 -53.79 -22.01
N GLN A 139 -15.79 -53.52 -21.18
CA GLN A 139 -16.82 -54.52 -20.86
C GLN A 139 -17.70 -54.84 -22.07
N LEU A 140 -18.05 -53.83 -22.87
CA LEU A 140 -18.82 -54.02 -24.10
C LEU A 140 -18.05 -54.84 -25.14
N SER A 141 -16.73 -54.62 -25.30
CA SER A 141 -15.89 -55.44 -26.17
C SER A 141 -15.83 -56.89 -25.70
N ARG A 142 -15.60 -57.14 -24.40
CA ARG A 142 -15.56 -58.51 -23.84
C ARG A 142 -16.85 -59.30 -24.04
N ARG A 143 -18.01 -58.64 -24.04
CA ARG A 143 -19.31 -59.29 -24.29
C ARG A 143 -19.54 -59.64 -25.76
N LYS A 144 -18.89 -58.96 -26.71
CA LYS A 144 -19.01 -59.27 -28.15
C LYS A 144 -18.17 -60.48 -28.58
N ASP A 145 -17.14 -60.82 -27.80
CA ASP A 145 -16.23 -61.94 -28.09
C ASP A 145 -16.64 -63.25 -27.40
N GLN A 146 -17.77 -63.28 -26.67
CA GLN A 146 -18.36 -64.50 -26.15
C GLN A 146 -19.42 -65.03 -27.14
N PRO A 147 -19.27 -66.28 -27.65
CA PRO A 147 -20.20 -66.89 -28.61
C PRO A 147 -21.58 -67.18 -28.01
#